data_AF-A0A377KDS6-F1
#
_entry.id   AF-A0A377KDS6-F1
#
_cell.length_a   1.000
_cell.length_b   1.000
_cell.length_c   1.000
_cell.angle_alpha   90.00
_cell.angle_beta   90.00
_cell.angle_gamma   90.00
#
_symmetry.space_group_name_H-M   'P 1'
#
loop_
_entity.id
_entity.type
_entity.pdbx_description
1 polymer ?
#
loop_
_entity_poly.entity_id
_entity_poly.type
_entity_poly.pdbx_seq_one_letter_code
_entity_poly.pdbx_strand_id
1 'polypeptide(L)'
;MSTNLVKVVHTSFWIPDGSALAYVSYMKGQQQRYIRKYNPDTDEDSLVMEMPACSHLMSNHNGILYVGDGSGSPVDVKDTCSYKIENDPWIYILSSKNKKIHKLVKHNSFLEGTERRPAGNAPASIIFSR
;
A
#
# COMPACT_ATOMS: atom_id res chain seq x y z
N MET A 1 14.55 19.33 19.89
CA MET A 1 15.13 18.98 18.58
C MET A 1 14.01 18.48 17.69
N SER A 2 13.46 19.36 16.86
CA SER A 2 12.40 19.01 15.90
C SER A 2 13.07 18.38 14.68
N THR A 3 13.03 17.05 14.58
CA THR A 3 13.47 16.39 13.35
C THR A 3 12.41 16.66 12.29
N ASN A 4 12.86 17.19 11.15
CA ASN A 4 12.08 17.43 9.94
C ASN A 4 11.53 16.11 9.37
N LEU A 5 10.58 15.48 10.07
CA LEU A 5 9.88 14.29 9.65
C LEU A 5 8.78 14.75 8.68
N VAL A 6 9.12 14.91 7.41
CA VAL A 6 8.11 15.09 6.37
C VAL A 6 7.40 13.74 6.21
N LYS A 7 6.40 13.48 7.06
CA LYS A 7 5.46 12.37 6.90
C LYS A 7 4.54 12.75 5.74
N VAL A 8 4.87 12.32 4.52
CA VAL A 8 3.90 12.42 3.43
C VAL A 8 2.89 11.31 3.62
N VAL A 9 1.65 11.71 3.88
CA VAL A 9 0.49 10.81 4.01
C VAL A 9 -0.07 10.61 2.61
N HIS A 10 -0.03 9.38 2.11
CA HIS A 10 -0.60 9.07 0.78
C HIS A 10 -2.03 8.55 0.92
N THR A 11 -2.21 7.50 1.71
CA THR A 11 -3.50 6.81 1.89
C THR A 11 -3.83 6.82 3.38
N SER A 12 -5.01 7.35 3.73
CA SER A 12 -5.54 7.32 5.11
C SER A 12 -6.98 6.83 5.12
N PHE A 13 -7.34 6.06 6.16
CA PHE A 13 -8.68 5.50 6.34
C PHE A 13 -8.94 5.18 7.81
N TRP A 14 -10.21 5.19 8.21
CA TRP A 14 -10.61 4.70 9.52
C TRP A 14 -10.52 3.19 9.59
N ILE A 15 -9.94 2.64 10.66
CA ILE A 15 -10.17 1.24 11.00
C ILE A 15 -11.69 1.06 11.18
N PRO A 16 -12.32 0.00 10.64
CA PRO A 16 -13.78 -0.08 10.59
C PRO A 16 -14.49 -0.09 11.95
N ASP A 17 -13.80 -0.47 13.04
CA ASP A 17 -14.34 -0.37 14.40
C ASP A 17 -14.25 1.04 15.01
N GLY A 18 -13.64 2.00 14.30
CA GLY A 18 -13.44 3.38 14.75
C GLY A 18 -12.26 3.58 15.71
N SER A 19 -11.50 2.53 16.02
CA SER A 19 -10.45 2.58 17.06
C SER A 19 -9.27 3.51 16.74
N ALA A 20 -8.95 3.70 15.45
CA ALA A 20 -7.86 4.57 15.03
C ALA A 20 -7.99 4.98 13.56
N LEU A 21 -7.34 6.10 13.21
CA LEU A 21 -7.06 6.46 11.84
C LEU A 21 -5.78 5.74 11.39
N ALA A 22 -5.89 4.82 10.43
CA ALA A 22 -4.75 4.17 9.81
C ALA A 22 -4.26 4.98 8.62
N TYR A 23 -2.94 5.05 8.43
CA TYR A 23 -2.38 5.74 7.27
C TYR A 23 -1.01 5.18 6.87
N VAL A 24 -0.60 5.46 5.64
CA VAL A 24 0.73 5.10 5.12
C VAL A 24 1.64 6.33 5.12
N SER A 25 2.82 6.18 5.71
CA SER A 25 3.87 7.20 5.73
C SER A 25 5.13 6.69 5.05
N TYR A 26 5.89 7.59 4.44
CA TYR A 26 7.26 7.34 4.02
C TYR A 26 8.15 8.52 4.39
N MET A 27 9.45 8.28 4.42
CA MET A 27 10.44 9.34 4.64
C MET A 27 10.96 9.81 3.29
N LYS A 28 11.10 11.13 3.12
CA LYS A 28 11.67 11.69 1.88
C LYS A 28 13.06 11.07 1.61
N GLY A 29 13.23 10.54 0.40
CA GLY A 29 14.48 9.86 -0.01
C GLY A 29 14.58 8.39 0.42
N GLN A 30 13.56 7.84 1.09
CA GLN A 30 13.47 6.40 1.39
C GLN A 30 12.36 5.76 0.55
N GLN A 31 12.61 4.56 0.06
CA GLN A 31 11.61 3.77 -0.68
C GLN A 31 10.66 3.01 0.24
N GLN A 32 11.09 2.78 1.49
CA GLN A 32 10.32 2.07 2.50
C GLN A 32 9.07 2.87 2.87
N ARG A 33 7.96 2.14 2.97
CA ARG A 33 6.67 2.68 3.40
C ARG A 33 6.26 1.99 4.69
N TYR A 34 5.56 2.72 5.53
CA TYR A 34 5.18 2.25 6.85
C TYR A 34 3.69 2.46 7.08
N ILE A 35 3.02 1.43 7.57
CA ILE A 35 1.66 1.52 8.12
C ILE A 35 1.76 2.13 9.51
N ARG A 36 0.97 3.15 9.77
CA ARG A 36 0.85 3.82 11.07
C ARG A 36 -0.61 3.88 11.50
N LYS A 37 -0.82 4.03 12.81
CA LYS A 37 -2.12 4.29 13.42
C LYS A 37 -2.03 5.55 14.26
N TYR A 38 -3.05 6.38 14.17
CA TYR A 38 -3.28 7.51 15.05
C TYR A 38 -4.55 7.26 15.86
N ASN A 39 -4.43 7.22 17.19
CA ASN A 39 -5.56 7.10 18.08
C ASN A 39 -6.12 8.51 18.38
N PRO A 40 -7.36 8.83 17.97
CA PRO A 40 -7.92 10.16 18.14
C PRO A 40 -8.23 10.52 19.60
N ASP A 41 -8.42 9.53 20.48
CA ASP A 41 -8.78 9.76 21.88
C ASP A 41 -7.53 10.04 22.73
N THR A 42 -6.39 9.44 22.38
CA THR A 42 -5.14 9.54 23.15
C THR A 42 -4.08 10.42 22.50
N ASP A 43 -4.32 10.93 21.28
CA ASP A 43 -3.36 11.66 20.45
C ASP A 43 -2.07 10.85 20.17
N GLU A 44 -2.14 9.52 20.23
CA GLU A 44 -0.99 8.63 20.06
C GLU A 44 -0.80 8.23 18.59
N ASP A 45 0.41 8.46 18.07
CA ASP A 45 0.85 8.04 16.75
C ASP A 45 1.84 6.86 16.84
N SER A 46 1.39 5.68 16.40
CA SER A 46 2.14 4.43 16.52
C SER A 46 2.54 3.85 15.16
N LEU A 47 3.77 3.32 15.09
CA LEU A 47 4.24 2.53 13.96
C LEU A 47 3.65 1.12 14.04
N VAL A 48 2.97 0.67 12.98
CA VAL A 48 2.42 -0.69 12.92
C VAL A 48 3.44 -1.64 12.31
N MET A 49 3.82 -1.45 11.04
CA MET A 49 4.78 -2.29 10.33
C MET A 49 5.23 -1.65 9.02
N GLU A 50 6.28 -2.19 8.42
CA GLU A 50 6.65 -1.88 7.04
C GLU A 50 5.61 -2.46 6.05
N MET A 51 5.37 -1.74 4.95
CA MET A 51 4.44 -2.08 3.88
C MET A 51 5.21 -2.32 2.58
N PRO A 52 4.86 -3.36 1.80
CA PRO A 52 5.34 -3.47 0.43
C PRO A 52 4.81 -2.30 -0.42
N ALA A 53 5.34 -2.15 -1.64
CA ALA A 53 4.84 -1.14 -2.57
C ALA A 53 3.41 -1.48 -2.99
N CYS A 54 2.44 -0.86 -2.33
CA CYS A 54 1.02 -1.00 -2.64
C CYS A 54 0.40 0.35 -3.01
N SER A 55 -0.56 0.34 -3.94
CA SER A 55 -1.34 1.51 -4.35
C SER A 55 -2.38 1.89 -3.29
N HIS A 56 -3.06 0.88 -2.75
CA HIS A 56 -4.12 1.00 -1.77
C HIS A 56 -3.90 0.04 -0.59
N LEU A 57 -4.49 0.41 0.54
CA LEU A 57 -4.46 -0.35 1.78
C LEU A 57 -5.84 -0.29 2.44
N MET A 58 -6.29 -1.41 2.99
CA MET A 58 -7.50 -1.49 3.81
C MET A 58 -7.29 -2.48 4.96
N SER A 59 -8.01 -2.34 6.06
CA SER A 59 -7.94 -3.28 7.19
C SER A 59 -9.20 -4.13 7.34
N ASN A 60 -9.07 -5.23 8.07
CA ASN A 60 -10.22 -5.90 8.66
C ASN A 60 -10.81 -5.04 9.80
N HIS A 61 -11.93 -5.49 10.39
CA HIS A 61 -12.73 -4.70 11.34
C HIS A 61 -11.93 -4.09 12.50
N ASN A 62 -11.02 -4.87 13.11
CA ASN A 62 -10.23 -4.45 14.28
C ASN A 62 -8.79 -4.02 13.96
N GLY A 63 -8.43 -3.92 12.67
CA GLY A 63 -7.11 -3.48 12.25
C GLY A 63 -5.95 -4.41 12.66
N ILE A 64 -6.21 -5.71 12.77
CA ILE A 64 -5.17 -6.74 13.00
C ILE A 64 -4.66 -7.31 11.68
N LEU A 65 -5.52 -7.35 10.65
CA LEU A 65 -5.19 -7.76 9.30
C LEU A 65 -5.39 -6.60 8.33
N TYR A 66 -4.54 -6.57 7.33
CA TYR A 66 -4.58 -5.60 6.25
C TYR A 66 -4.51 -6.31 4.90
N VAL A 67 -5.16 -5.73 3.92
CA VAL A 67 -5.01 -6.09 2.51
C VAL A 67 -4.37 -4.93 1.77
N GLY A 68 -3.32 -5.23 1.02
CA GLY A 68 -2.60 -4.27 0.17
C GLY A 68 -2.67 -4.68 -1.28
N ASP A 69 -2.95 -3.73 -2.16
CA ASP A 69 -2.93 -3.91 -3.61
C ASP A 69 -1.52 -3.61 -4.14
N GLY A 70 -0.77 -4.64 -4.55
CA GLY A 70 0.56 -4.49 -5.10
C GLY A 70 0.57 -3.50 -6.27
N SER A 71 1.57 -2.64 -6.29
CA SER A 71 1.77 -1.71 -7.39
C SER A 71 3.25 -1.52 -7.64
N GLY A 72 3.60 -1.11 -8.86
CA GLY A 72 4.94 -0.61 -9.11
C GLY A 72 5.33 0.54 -8.17
N SER A 73 6.64 0.79 -8.09
CA SER A 73 7.28 1.79 -7.23
C SER A 73 6.51 3.13 -7.20
N PRO A 74 6.48 3.83 -6.05
CA PRO A 74 5.84 5.14 -5.98
C PRO A 74 6.45 6.07 -7.03
N VAL A 75 5.58 6.75 -7.78
CA VAL A 75 5.92 7.85 -8.68
C VAL A 75 6.36 9.06 -7.85
N ASP A 76 7.51 8.99 -7.20
CA ASP A 76 8.19 10.17 -6.68
C ASP A 76 9.55 10.35 -7.35
N VAL A 77 9.53 10.42 -8.69
CA VAL A 77 10.59 11.10 -9.44
C VAL A 77 9.97 11.72 -10.70
N LYS A 78 10.02 13.05 -10.79
CA LYS A 78 10.03 13.77 -12.06
C LYS A 78 11.33 13.40 -12.81
N ASP A 79 11.43 12.18 -13.31
CA ASP A 79 12.46 11.81 -14.27
C ASP A 79 11.80 11.08 -15.44
N THR A 80 11.57 11.85 -16.51
CA THR A 80 10.92 11.48 -17.76
C THR A 80 11.72 10.50 -18.63
N CYS A 81 12.63 9.73 -18.03
CA CYS A 81 13.55 8.84 -18.74
C CYS A 81 13.22 7.38 -18.41
N SER A 82 12.37 6.76 -19.24
CA SER A 82 12.44 5.35 -19.64
C SER A 82 12.66 4.27 -18.55
N TYR A 83 12.11 4.41 -17.34
CA TYR A 83 12.12 3.30 -16.38
C TYR A 83 10.93 2.38 -16.62
N LYS A 84 11.21 1.09 -16.79
CA LYS A 84 10.19 0.03 -16.76
C LYS A 84 9.58 0.03 -15.36
N ILE A 85 8.33 0.48 -15.25
CA ILE A 85 7.52 0.28 -14.05
C ILE A 85 7.28 -1.23 -13.96
N GLU A 86 8.01 -1.92 -13.09
CA GLU A 86 7.69 -3.31 -12.76
C GLU A 86 6.42 -3.30 -11.90
N ASN A 87 5.29 -3.63 -12.53
CA ASN A 87 4.03 -3.76 -11.84
C ASN A 87 4.07 -5.00 -10.95
N ASP A 88 3.90 -4.83 -9.65
CA ASP A 88 3.76 -5.95 -8.70
C ASP A 88 2.32 -6.48 -8.74
N PRO A 89 2.06 -7.68 -9.31
CA PRO A 89 0.70 -8.14 -9.57
C PRO A 89 0.03 -8.79 -8.34
N TRP A 90 0.65 -8.72 -7.16
CA TRP A 90 0.21 -9.46 -5.98
C TRP A 90 -0.71 -8.64 -5.07
N ILE A 91 -1.82 -9.25 -4.64
CA ILE A 91 -2.55 -8.85 -3.45
C ILE A 91 -1.85 -9.43 -2.24
N TYR A 92 -1.58 -8.57 -1.26
CA TYR A 92 -0.91 -8.92 -0.03
C TYR A 92 -1.89 -8.97 1.14
N ILE A 93 -1.71 -9.94 2.03
CA ILE A 93 -2.27 -9.92 3.39
C ILE A 93 -1.14 -9.63 4.37
N LEU A 94 -1.33 -8.60 5.19
CA LEU A 94 -0.39 -8.21 6.23
C LEU A 94 -1.04 -8.42 7.60
N SER A 95 -0.31 -9.03 8.52
CA SER A 95 -0.77 -9.24 9.89
C SER A 95 0.05 -8.41 10.85
N SER A 96 -0.59 -7.44 11.52
CA SER A 96 0.08 -6.52 12.42
C SER A 96 0.51 -7.16 13.73
N LYS A 97 -0.13 -8.27 14.14
CA LYS A 97 0.20 -9.01 15.37
C LYS A 97 1.55 -9.71 15.28
N ASN A 98 1.83 -10.34 14.14
CA ASN A 98 3.05 -11.13 13.90
C ASN A 98 4.04 -10.44 12.93
N LYS A 99 3.71 -9.25 12.43
CA LYS A 99 4.49 -8.48 11.45
C LYS A 99 4.84 -9.28 10.19
N LYS A 100 3.94 -10.16 9.75
CA LYS A 100 4.13 -10.99 8.55
C LYS A 100 3.37 -10.43 7.35
N ILE A 101 3.96 -10.63 6.17
CA ILE A 101 3.41 -10.28 4.87
C ILE A 101 3.27 -11.58 4.07
N HIS A 102 2.10 -11.78 3.48
CA HIS A 102 1.79 -12.96 2.67
C HIS A 102 1.25 -12.52 1.31
N LYS A 103 1.82 -13.06 0.24
CA LYS A 103 1.24 -12.97 -1.11
C LYS A 103 0.02 -13.89 -1.16
N LEU A 104 -1.16 -13.33 -1.38
CA LEU A 104 -2.42 -14.07 -1.38
C LEU A 104 -2.79 -14.56 -2.77
N VAL A 105 -2.92 -13.62 -3.71
CA VAL A 105 -3.45 -13.89 -5.05
C VAL A 105 -2.90 -12.86 -6.03
N LYS A 106 -2.86 -13.18 -7.33
CA LYS A 106 -2.53 -12.20 -8.35
C LYS A 106 -3.79 -11.50 -8.85
N HIS A 107 -3.81 -10.17 -8.86
CA HIS A 107 -4.94 -9.39 -9.40
C HIS A 107 -4.74 -8.99 -10.87
N ASN A 108 -3.50 -9.08 -11.39
CA ASN A 108 -3.11 -8.80 -12.79
C ASN A 108 -3.86 -7.61 -13.42
N SER A 109 -4.12 -6.58 -12.61
CA SER A 109 -4.85 -5.41 -13.05
C SER A 109 -3.86 -4.46 -13.70
N PHE A 110 -4.20 -3.97 -14.89
CA PHE A 110 -3.41 -2.99 -15.61
C PHE A 110 -3.97 -1.60 -15.32
N LEU A 111 -3.10 -0.68 -14.88
CA LEU A 111 -3.46 0.73 -14.81
C LEU A 111 -3.53 1.27 -16.23
N GLU A 112 -4.68 1.80 -16.62
CA GLU A 112 -4.91 2.33 -17.96
C GLU A 112 -4.05 3.58 -18.17
N GLY A 113 -3.09 3.50 -19.11
CA GLY A 113 -2.12 4.58 -19.39
C GLY A 113 -0.74 4.08 -19.85
N THR A 114 -0.42 2.80 -19.63
CA THR A 114 0.80 2.17 -20.13
C THR A 114 0.42 1.05 -21.11
N GLU A 115 0.75 1.22 -22.39
CA GLU A 115 0.51 0.32 -23.51
C GLU A 115 -0.94 0.22 -24.05
N ARG A 116 -1.08 0.42 -25.38
CA ARG A 116 -2.32 0.18 -26.11
C ARG A 116 -2.71 -1.29 -25.91
N ARG A 117 -3.93 -1.54 -25.44
CA ARG A 117 -4.49 -2.90 -25.35
C ARG A 117 -4.40 -3.58 -26.73
N PRO A 118 -3.71 -4.73 -26.89
CA PRO A 118 -3.99 -5.58 -28.02
C PRO A 118 -5.45 -6.06 -27.91
N ALA A 119 -6.19 -5.96 -29.01
CA ALA A 119 -7.58 -6.38 -29.07
C ALA A 119 -7.68 -7.87 -28.72
N GLY A 120 -8.20 -8.21 -27.54
CA GLY A 120 -8.40 -9.59 -27.10
C GLY A 120 -8.24 -9.90 -25.60
N ASN A 121 -7.72 -8.99 -24.77
CA ASN A 121 -7.54 -9.28 -23.34
C ASN A 121 -8.81 -9.06 -22.51
N ALA A 122 -9.12 -10.07 -21.69
CA ALA A 122 -10.20 -10.08 -20.70
C ALA A 122 -10.08 -8.90 -19.70
N PRO A 123 -11.21 -8.46 -19.07
CA PRO A 123 -11.19 -7.42 -18.05
C PRO A 123 -10.26 -7.78 -16.88
N ALA A 124 -9.90 -6.78 -16.06
CA ALA A 124 -9.16 -6.98 -14.81
C ALA A 124 -9.74 -8.18 -14.05
N SER A 125 -8.91 -9.18 -13.81
CA SER A 125 -9.33 -10.50 -13.33
C SER A 125 -8.44 -10.93 -12.18
N ILE A 126 -9.06 -11.31 -11.06
CA ILE A 126 -8.35 -11.92 -9.94
C ILE A 126 -8.08 -13.39 -10.31
N ILE A 127 -6.80 -13.73 -10.49
CA ILE A 127 -6.37 -15.09 -10.81
C ILE A 127 -5.95 -15.80 -9.52
N PHE A 128 -6.82 -16.68 -9.03
CA PHE A 128 -6.50 -17.60 -7.94
C PHE A 128 -5.51 -18.67 -8.45
N SER A 129 -4.23 -18.53 -8.13
CA SER A 129 -3.27 -19.63 -8.30
C SER A 129 -3.58 -20.70 -7.25
N ARG A 130 -3.98 -21.89 -7.70
CA ARG A 130 -4.04 -23.10 -6.87
C ARG A 130 -2.64 -23.61 -6.58
#